data_AF-A0A4R6AJP9-F1
#
_entry.id   AF-A0A4R6AJP9-F1
#
_cell.length_a   1.000
_cell.length_b   1.000
_cell.length_c   1.000
_cell.angle_alpha   90.00
_cell.angle_beta   90.00
_cell.angle_gamma   90.00
#
_symmetry.space_group_name_H-M   'P 1'
#
loop_
_entity.id
_entity.type
_entity.pdbx_description
1 polymer ?
#
loop_
_entity_poly.entity_id
_entity_poly.type
_entity_poly.pdbx_seq_one_letter_code
_entity_poly.pdbx_strand_id
1 'polypeptide(L)'
;MESKKVVQTLRQIAKDSASARAVFGWLSEYTNNVLSSSVEHFEQQSTRWGRLHLDDQMVVTRKEAIAIMKQLDELMLGRFIVGRRGSDTRFEFWTPRSHIGKAAMGEIDRIDIHEEDVTLEDDEIIEMHRTLLANALELPVSAIRIKIKE
;
A
#
# COMPACT_ATOMS: atom_id res chain seq x y z
N MET A 1 -2.41 -5.28 11.42
CA MET A 1 -1.26 -6.21 11.34
C MET A 1 -0.11 -5.63 12.17
N GLU A 2 0.59 -6.42 13.01
CA GLU A 2 1.67 -5.85 13.86
C GLU A 2 2.83 -5.32 13.00
N SER A 3 3.22 -4.05 13.18
CA SER A 3 4.28 -3.37 12.42
C SER A 3 5.59 -4.18 12.34
N LYS A 4 5.97 -4.88 13.41
CA LYS A 4 7.17 -5.74 13.45
C LYS A 4 7.11 -6.89 12.45
N LYS A 5 5.95 -7.51 12.25
CA LYS A 5 5.75 -8.60 11.29
C LYS A 5 5.87 -8.07 9.86
N VAL A 6 5.32 -6.89 9.57
CA VAL A 6 5.45 -6.22 8.26
C VAL A 6 6.91 -5.98 7.91
N VAL A 7 7.67 -5.39 8.83
CA VAL A 7 9.11 -5.10 8.64
C VAL A 7 9.89 -6.38 8.37
N GLN A 8 9.62 -7.46 9.12
CA GLN A 8 10.25 -8.76 8.89
C GLN A 8 9.92 -9.32 7.51
N THR A 9 8.67 -9.24 7.07
CA THR A 9 8.27 -9.69 5.74
C THR A 9 8.92 -8.87 4.63
N LEU A 10 8.97 -7.54 4.77
CA LEU A 10 9.66 -6.67 3.80
C LEU A 10 11.15 -7.02 3.65
N ARG A 11 11.84 -7.25 4.77
CA ARG A 11 13.25 -7.69 4.75
C ARG A 11 13.42 -9.05 4.08
N GLN A 12 12.49 -9.97 4.31
CA GLN A 12 12.51 -11.28 3.67
C GLN A 12 12.31 -11.15 2.14
N ILE A 13 11.34 -10.34 1.69
CA ILE A 13 11.12 -10.06 0.27
C ILE A 13 12.38 -9.46 -0.36
N ALA A 14 13.03 -8.49 0.31
CA ALA A 14 14.27 -7.87 -0.15
C ALA A 14 15.45 -8.87 -0.24
N LYS A 15 15.49 -9.86 0.65
CA LYS A 15 16.54 -10.88 0.68
C LYS A 15 16.36 -11.91 -0.44
N ASP A 16 15.13 -12.30 -0.73
CA ASP A 16 14.81 -13.39 -1.65
C ASP A 16 14.79 -12.97 -3.12
N SER A 17 14.73 -11.66 -3.40
CA SER A 17 14.68 -11.13 -4.76
C SER A 17 15.59 -9.90 -4.91
N ALA A 18 16.56 -10.00 -5.82
CA ALA A 18 17.38 -8.85 -6.22
C ALA A 18 16.49 -7.70 -6.72
N SER A 19 15.48 -8.01 -7.55
CA SER A 19 14.51 -7.04 -8.08
C SER A 19 13.75 -6.32 -6.96
N ALA A 20 13.33 -7.05 -5.92
CA ALA A 20 12.71 -6.42 -4.75
C ALA A 20 13.70 -5.57 -3.96
N ARG A 21 14.94 -6.03 -3.76
CA ARG A 21 16.00 -5.23 -3.14
C ARG A 21 16.23 -3.92 -3.88
N ALA A 22 16.23 -3.95 -5.21
CA ALA A 22 16.40 -2.75 -6.02
C ALA A 22 15.21 -1.78 -5.91
N VAL A 23 13.98 -2.31 -5.89
CA VAL A 23 12.78 -1.52 -5.63
C VAL A 23 12.89 -0.84 -4.25
N PHE A 24 13.23 -1.59 -3.21
CA PHE A 24 13.28 -1.04 -1.85
C PHE A 24 14.42 -0.05 -1.64
N GLY A 25 15.59 -0.30 -2.24
CA GLY A 25 16.71 0.64 -2.24
C GLY A 25 16.36 1.95 -2.93
N TRP A 26 15.66 1.88 -4.07
CA TRP A 26 15.14 3.08 -4.71
C TRP A 26 14.10 3.80 -3.82
N LEU A 27 13.17 3.07 -3.20
CA LEU A 27 12.16 3.66 -2.33
C LEU A 27 12.79 4.34 -1.09
N SER A 28 13.89 3.83 -0.54
CA SER A 28 14.58 4.42 0.62
C SER A 28 15.20 5.78 0.34
N GLU A 29 15.56 6.07 -0.92
CA GLU A 29 16.18 7.34 -1.31
C GLU A 29 15.16 8.49 -1.47
N TYR A 30 13.86 8.20 -1.47
CA TYR A 30 12.85 9.24 -1.59
C TYR A 30 12.81 10.16 -0.38
N THR A 31 12.83 11.45 -0.65
CA THR A 31 12.61 12.51 0.34
C THR A 31 11.20 13.09 0.27
N ASN A 32 10.54 13.01 -0.90
CA ASN A 32 9.20 13.52 -1.11
C ASN A 32 8.14 12.42 -1.00
N ASN A 33 7.02 12.74 -0.36
CA ASN A 33 5.91 11.80 -0.16
C ASN A 33 4.92 11.78 -1.33
N VAL A 34 5.39 11.40 -2.53
CA VAL A 34 4.46 11.15 -3.66
C VAL A 34 3.59 9.95 -3.32
N LEU A 35 2.28 10.16 -3.38
CA LEU A 35 1.27 9.19 -2.93
C LEU A 35 1.00 8.07 -3.94
N SER A 36 1.57 8.13 -5.14
CA SER A 36 1.38 7.09 -6.16
C SER A 36 2.58 6.95 -7.08
N SER A 37 2.67 5.79 -7.74
CA SER A 37 3.65 5.54 -8.79
C SER A 37 3.13 4.51 -9.78
N SER A 38 3.31 4.78 -11.07
CA SER A 38 2.99 3.82 -12.13
C SER A 38 3.94 2.62 -12.08
N VAL A 39 3.51 1.50 -12.67
CA VAL A 39 4.35 0.30 -12.84
C VAL A 39 5.59 0.63 -13.67
N GLU A 40 5.43 1.41 -14.74
CA GLU A 40 6.56 1.82 -15.60
C GLU A 40 7.62 2.60 -14.82
N HIS A 41 7.19 3.54 -13.96
CA HIS A 41 8.13 4.31 -13.14
C HIS A 41 8.87 3.41 -12.13
N PHE A 42 8.18 2.41 -11.55
CA PHE A 42 8.82 1.39 -10.72
C PHE A 42 9.90 0.62 -11.49
N GLU A 43 9.59 0.14 -12.69
CA GLU A 43 10.54 -0.60 -13.54
C GLU A 43 11.79 0.24 -13.80
N GLN A 44 11.62 1.47 -14.30
CA GLN A 44 12.70 2.34 -14.72
C GLN A 44 13.62 2.73 -13.54
N GLN A 45 13.03 3.20 -12.44
CA GLN A 45 13.83 3.72 -11.34
C GLN A 45 14.49 2.61 -10.53
N SER A 46 13.80 1.48 -10.32
CA SER A 46 14.38 0.34 -9.61
C SER A 46 15.48 -0.31 -10.44
N THR A 47 15.32 -0.40 -11.77
CA THR A 47 16.41 -0.84 -12.66
C THR A 47 17.61 0.09 -12.55
N ARG A 48 17.40 1.41 -12.62
CA ARG A 48 18.47 2.39 -12.48
C ARG A 48 19.22 2.24 -11.15
N TRP A 49 18.47 2.11 -10.05
CA TRP A 49 19.06 1.94 -8.73
C TRP A 49 19.84 0.63 -8.62
N GLY A 50 19.26 -0.48 -9.10
CA GLY A 50 19.89 -1.80 -9.09
C GLY A 50 21.20 -1.84 -9.88
N ARG A 51 21.27 -1.14 -11.03
CA ARG A 51 22.50 -1.02 -11.82
C ARG A 51 23.63 -0.30 -11.12
N LEU A 52 23.29 0.67 -10.27
CA LEU A 52 24.29 1.45 -9.54
C LEU A 52 24.80 0.74 -8.29
N HIS A 53 23.97 -0.09 -7.65
CA HIS A 53 24.23 -0.60 -6.30
C HIS A 53 24.34 -2.12 -6.18
N LEU A 54 23.84 -2.89 -7.17
CA LEU A 54 23.80 -4.35 -7.12
C LEU A 54 24.59 -4.99 -8.28
N ASP A 55 24.18 -4.75 -9.52
CA ASP A 55 24.74 -5.37 -10.73
C ASP A 55 24.44 -4.48 -11.95
N ASP A 56 25.46 -4.09 -12.72
CA ASP A 56 25.36 -3.12 -13.83
C ASP A 56 24.47 -3.60 -14.99
N GLN A 57 24.22 -4.91 -15.10
CA GLN A 57 23.33 -5.52 -16.07
C GLN A 57 21.91 -5.75 -15.54
N MET A 58 21.64 -5.38 -14.29
CA MET A 58 20.34 -5.60 -13.66
C MET A 58 19.19 -4.95 -14.43
N VAL A 59 18.05 -5.64 -14.48
CA VAL A 59 16.78 -5.16 -15.02
C VAL A 59 15.64 -5.63 -14.13
N VAL A 60 14.83 -4.69 -13.66
CA VAL A 60 13.55 -4.99 -13.00
C VAL A 60 12.47 -5.00 -14.08
N THR A 61 11.91 -6.17 -14.36
CA THR A 61 10.88 -6.32 -15.38
C THR A 61 9.51 -5.88 -14.87
N ARG A 62 8.61 -5.52 -15.79
CA ARG A 62 7.19 -5.27 -15.50
C ARG A 62 6.54 -6.33 -14.63
N LYS A 63 6.80 -7.60 -14.91
CA LYS A 63 6.23 -8.73 -14.18
C LYS A 63 6.66 -8.70 -12.71
N GLU A 64 7.94 -8.43 -12.46
CA GLU A 64 8.49 -8.34 -11.11
C GLU A 64 7.99 -7.10 -10.38
N ALA A 65 7.97 -5.93 -11.04
CA ALA A 65 7.41 -4.71 -10.48
C ALA A 65 5.96 -4.91 -10.03
N ILE A 66 5.12 -5.52 -10.86
CA ILE A 66 3.73 -5.85 -10.51
C ILE A 66 3.67 -6.85 -9.34
N ALA A 67 4.53 -7.86 -9.33
CA ALA A 67 4.55 -8.85 -8.25
C ALA A 67 4.89 -8.18 -6.91
N ILE A 68 5.89 -7.30 -6.89
CA ILE A 68 6.30 -6.56 -5.68
C ILE A 68 5.20 -5.59 -5.24
N MET A 69 4.57 -4.86 -6.17
CA MET A 69 3.43 -3.98 -5.85
C MET A 69 2.26 -4.76 -5.23
N LYS A 70 1.96 -5.95 -5.74
CA LYS A 70 0.93 -6.82 -5.15
C LYS A 70 1.30 -7.30 -3.75
N GLN A 71 2.57 -7.64 -3.51
CA GLN A 71 3.05 -7.98 -2.17
C GLN A 71 2.93 -6.80 -1.21
N LEU A 72 3.16 -5.56 -1.66
CA LEU A 72 2.93 -4.36 -0.84
C LEU A 72 1.46 -4.13 -0.52
N ASP A 73 0.55 -4.44 -1.46
CA ASP A 73 -0.90 -4.41 -1.26
C ASP A 73 -1.33 -5.44 -0.20
N GLU A 74 -0.84 -6.68 -0.31
CA GLU A 74 -1.06 -7.75 0.66
C GLU A 74 -0.56 -7.40 2.08
N LEU A 75 0.46 -6.53 2.16
CA LEU A 75 0.99 -6.00 3.42
C LEU A 75 0.27 -4.74 3.91
N MET A 76 -0.81 -4.31 3.26
CA MET A 76 -1.59 -3.12 3.64
C MET A 76 -0.74 -1.84 3.69
N LEU A 77 0.27 -1.73 2.83
CA LEU A 77 1.15 -0.53 2.72
C LEU A 77 0.65 0.48 1.69
N GLY A 78 -0.44 0.14 1.02
CA GLY A 78 -1.02 0.86 -0.10
C GLY A 78 -1.95 -0.06 -0.88
N ARG A 79 -2.28 0.34 -2.10
CA ARG A 79 -3.23 -0.37 -2.97
C ARG A 79 -2.69 -0.49 -4.39
N PHE A 80 -2.73 -1.69 -4.95
CA PHE A 80 -2.41 -1.91 -6.36
C PHE A 80 -3.66 -1.70 -7.24
N ILE A 81 -3.58 -0.78 -8.19
CA ILE A 81 -4.70 -0.39 -9.04
C ILE A 81 -4.40 -0.77 -10.49
N VAL A 82 -5.25 -1.63 -11.05
CA VAL A 82 -5.21 -1.97 -12.48
C VAL A 82 -5.92 -0.88 -13.27
N GLY A 83 -5.17 -0.20 -14.13
CA GLY A 83 -5.68 0.86 -14.98
C GLY A 83 -6.73 0.38 -15.98
N ARG A 84 -7.68 1.26 -16.33
CA ARG A 84 -8.65 1.07 -17.42
C ARG A 84 -8.73 2.36 -18.25
N ARG A 85 -8.98 2.24 -19.56
CA ARG A 85 -9.23 3.37 -20.50
C ARG A 85 -8.27 4.55 -20.32
N GLY A 86 -6.98 4.35 -20.60
CA GLY A 86 -5.97 5.41 -20.58
C GLY A 86 -5.48 5.82 -19.19
N SER A 87 -6.00 5.22 -18.12
CA SER A 87 -5.38 5.31 -16.79
C SER A 87 -4.30 4.26 -16.63
N ASP A 88 -3.16 4.65 -16.05
CA ASP A 88 -2.06 3.74 -15.81
C ASP A 88 -2.34 2.76 -14.66
N THR A 89 -1.80 1.55 -14.81
CA THR A 89 -1.64 0.62 -13.68
C THR A 89 -0.58 1.18 -12.74
N ARG A 90 -0.93 1.29 -11.46
CA ARG A 90 -0.14 2.03 -10.47
C ARG A 90 -0.31 1.45 -9.08
N PHE A 91 0.58 1.85 -8.18
CA PHE A 91 0.44 1.64 -6.75
C PHE A 91 0.18 2.98 -6.07
N GLU A 92 -0.80 3.02 -5.17
CA GLU A 92 -1.09 4.16 -4.30
C GLU A 92 -0.62 3.82 -2.89
N PHE A 93 0.22 4.66 -2.30
CA PHE A 93 0.85 4.41 -1.01
C PHE A 93 0.04 5.01 0.12
N TRP A 94 -0.20 4.23 1.18
CA TRP A 94 -0.76 4.73 2.44
C TRP A 94 0.33 5.07 3.46
N THR A 95 1.50 4.48 3.27
CA THR A 95 2.69 4.70 4.09
C THR A 95 3.74 5.48 3.30
N PRO A 96 4.52 6.38 3.92
CA PRO A 96 5.65 7.01 3.26
C PRO A 96 6.59 6.00 2.59
N ARG A 97 6.85 6.18 1.30
CA ARG A 97 7.67 5.28 0.48
C ARG A 97 9.05 5.02 1.09
N SER A 98 9.65 6.08 1.64
CA SER A 98 10.96 6.01 2.29
C SER A 98 10.95 5.11 3.51
N HIS A 99 9.84 5.04 4.27
CA HIS A 99 9.73 4.13 5.40
C HIS A 99 9.66 2.68 4.94
N ILE A 100 8.91 2.39 3.87
CA ILE A 100 8.85 1.06 3.27
C ILE A 100 10.25 0.60 2.83
N GLY A 101 10.95 1.45 2.06
CA GLY A 101 12.30 1.17 1.59
C GLY A 101 13.28 0.97 2.74
N LYS A 102 13.37 1.94 3.66
CA LYS A 102 14.27 1.88 4.82
C LYS A 102 14.01 0.67 5.71
N ALA A 103 12.75 0.30 5.91
CA ALA A 103 12.40 -0.86 6.71
C ALA A 103 12.86 -2.17 6.06
N ALA A 104 12.61 -2.30 4.75
CA ALA A 104 13.03 -3.46 3.96
C ALA A 104 14.56 -3.58 3.87
N MET A 105 15.25 -2.44 3.80
CA MET A 105 16.72 -2.35 3.77
C MET A 105 17.38 -2.49 5.15
N GLY A 106 16.58 -2.52 6.23
CA GLY A 106 17.07 -2.72 7.59
C GLY A 106 17.53 -1.45 8.32
N GLU A 107 17.25 -0.28 7.77
CA GLU A 107 17.60 1.03 8.36
C GLU A 107 16.64 1.45 9.48
N ILE A 108 15.38 1.00 9.43
CA ILE A 108 14.39 1.23 10.48
C ILE A 108 13.69 -0.08 10.87
N ASP A 109 13.27 -0.19 12.12
CA ASP A 109 12.63 -1.39 12.68
C ASP A 109 11.11 -1.25 12.84
N ARG A 110 10.54 -0.10 12.47
CA ARG A 110 9.13 0.20 12.60
C ARG A 110 8.65 1.02 11.42
N ILE A 111 7.48 0.65 10.91
CA ILE A 111 6.70 1.45 9.97
C ILE A 111 5.45 1.91 10.70
N ASP A 112 5.21 3.22 10.69
CA ASP A 112 3.91 3.76 11.06
C ASP A 112 3.02 3.68 9.82
N ILE A 113 2.08 2.73 9.88
CA ILE A 113 1.04 2.58 8.88
C ILE A 113 -0.07 3.53 9.33
N HIS A 114 -0.23 4.64 8.62
CA HIS A 114 -1.42 5.45 8.76
C HIS A 114 -2.53 4.69 8.02
N GLU A 115 -3.21 3.78 8.73
CA GLU A 115 -4.60 3.52 8.37
C GLU A 115 -5.27 4.90 8.48
N GLU A 116 -5.85 5.40 7.40
CA GLU A 116 -6.83 6.48 7.55
C GLU A 116 -7.87 5.89 8.51
N ASP A 117 -7.79 6.28 9.79
CA ASP A 117 -8.93 6.20 10.67
C ASP A 117 -9.99 7.01 9.96
N VAL A 118 -10.84 6.33 9.19
CA VAL A 118 -12.09 6.91 8.74
C VAL A 118 -12.91 7.02 10.02
N THR A 119 -12.65 8.07 10.80
CA THR A 119 -13.53 8.54 11.84
C THR A 119 -14.76 9.05 11.14
N LEU A 120 -15.66 8.11 10.80
CA LEU A 120 -17.03 8.43 10.47
C LEU A 120 -17.62 9.11 11.69
N GLU A 121 -18.25 10.25 11.49
CA GLU A 121 -19.02 10.88 12.57
C GLU A 121 -20.10 9.90 13.03
N ASP A 122 -20.47 9.92 14.32
CA ASP A 122 -21.47 8.99 14.87
C ASP A 122 -22.76 8.96 14.02
N ASP A 123 -23.14 10.10 13.45
CA ASP A 123 -24.29 10.25 12.55
C ASP A 123 -24.12 9.48 11.23
N GLU A 124 -22.91 9.46 10.65
CA GLU A 124 -22.62 8.70 9.43
C GLU A 124 -22.63 7.18 9.69
N ILE A 125 -22.11 6.77 10.85
CA ILE A 125 -22.17 5.37 11.30
C ILE A 125 -23.61 4.95 11.48
N ILE A 126 -24.42 5.76 12.16
CA ILE A 126 -25.83 5.49 12.41
C ILE A 126 -26.59 5.38 11.09
N GLU A 127 -26.39 6.30 10.15
CA GLU A 127 -27.11 6.29 8.87
C GLU A 127 -26.71 5.11 7.97
N MET A 128 -25.43 4.74 7.97
CA MET A 128 -24.95 3.54 7.29
C MET A 128 -25.60 2.28 7.89
N HIS A 129 -25.65 2.15 9.22
CA HIS A 129 -26.30 1.03 9.89
C HIS A 129 -27.82 1.02 9.64
N ARG A 130 -28.48 2.18 9.61
CA ARG A 130 -29.92 2.28 9.28
C ARG A 130 -30.19 1.76 7.88
N THR A 131 -29.34 2.11 6.92
CA THR A 131 -29.49 1.67 5.53
C THR A 131 -29.30 0.16 5.39
N LEU A 132 -28.29 -0.41 6.08
CA LEU A 132 -28.05 -1.85 6.08
C LEU A 132 -29.19 -2.64 6.72
N LEU A 133 -29.70 -2.18 7.86
CA LEU A 133 -30.85 -2.79 8.54
C LEU A 133 -32.14 -2.69 7.74
N ALA A 134 -32.38 -1.53 7.10
CA ALA A 134 -33.53 -1.33 6.21
C ALA A 134 -33.55 -2.35 5.07
N ASN A 135 -32.40 -2.53 4.40
CA ASN A 135 -32.25 -3.52 3.34
C ASN A 135 -32.43 -4.95 3.85
N ALA A 136 -31.83 -5.31 4.99
CA ALA A 136 -31.92 -6.66 5.55
C ALA A 136 -33.35 -7.02 6.03
N LEU A 137 -34.12 -6.02 6.45
CA LEU A 137 -35.49 -6.19 6.94
C LEU A 137 -36.55 -5.92 5.87
N GLU A 138 -36.15 -5.56 4.65
CA GLU A 138 -37.04 -5.14 3.55
C GLU A 138 -37.99 -3.99 3.94
N LEU A 139 -37.49 -3.07 4.76
CA LEU A 139 -38.22 -1.90 5.25
C LEU A 139 -37.61 -0.62 4.68
N PRO A 140 -38.38 0.49 4.55
CA PRO A 140 -37.80 1.77 4.20
C PRO A 140 -36.89 2.28 5.33
N VAL A 141 -35.81 3.00 4.99
CA VAL A 141 -34.85 3.56 5.96
C VAL A 141 -35.53 4.45 7.01
N SER A 142 -36.62 5.13 6.64
CA SER A 142 -37.46 5.94 7.54
C SER A 142 -38.13 5.14 8.66
N ALA A 143 -38.29 3.82 8.50
CA ALA A 143 -38.85 2.93 9.51
C ALA A 143 -37.81 2.43 10.53
N ILE A 144 -36.51 2.58 10.26
CA ILE A 144 -35.44 2.16 11.16
C ILE A 144 -35.03 3.32 12.07
N ARG A 145 -35.05 3.10 13.39
CA ARG A 145 -34.52 4.02 14.41
C ARG A 145 -33.50 3.30 15.27
N ILE A 146 -32.27 3.80 15.28
CA ILE A 146 -31.19 3.30 16.13
C ILE A 146 -31.08 4.22 17.33
N LYS A 147 -31.07 3.65 18.54
CA LYS A 147 -30.88 4.40 19.79
C LYS A 147 -29.63 3.87 20.48
N ILE A 148 -28.60 4.70 20.57
CA ILE A 148 -27.40 4.40 21.36
C ILE A 148 -27.76 4.61 22.83
N LYS A 149 -27.39 3.66 23.67
CA LYS A 149 -27.62 3.73 25.12
C LYS A 149 -26.33 4.24 25.75
N GLU A 150 -26.41 5.35 26.47
CA GLU A 150 -25.33 5.85 27.33
C GLU A 150 -25.02 4.87 28.47
#